data_AF-A0A9P5QCQ3-F1
#
_entry.id   AF-A0A9P5QCQ3-F1
#
_cell.length_a   1.000
_cell.length_b   1.000
_cell.length_c   1.000
_cell.angle_alpha   90.00
_cell.angle_beta   90.00
_cell.angle_gamma   90.00
#
_symmetry.space_group_name_H-M   'P 1'
#
loop_
_entity.id
_entity.type
_entity.pdbx_description
1 polymer ?
#
loop_
_entity_poly.entity_id
_entity_poly.type
_entity_poly.pdbx_seq_one_letter_code
_entity_poly.pdbx_strand_id
1 'polypeptide(L)'
;TLVVSLETPTKKYTDFTLTEVNNLYDISNLEVPDIPDLPPFEGISTEALDSDIHKKSLNRLLDELDSRIRAIPSHTANEATCSAYVCSFLTQAVLIFEGILTLSPERALHGKHGHGKVDYSTEASAGGMTHTLGVTEVKQDDFKKGVTQNCVQLESALTIRKKRKRKDDDEEVEED
;
A
#
# COMPACT_ATOMS: atom_id res chain seq x y z
N THR A 1 -27.92 -25.13 22.21
CA THR A 1 -27.65 -23.85 21.54
C THR A 1 -26.55 -24.09 20.52
N LEU A 2 -26.86 -23.97 19.24
CA LEU A 2 -25.90 -24.15 18.15
C LEU A 2 -25.24 -22.80 17.88
N VAL A 3 -23.98 -22.64 18.26
CA VAL A 3 -23.18 -21.44 17.93
C VAL A 3 -22.51 -21.72 16.59
N VAL A 4 -23.06 -21.16 15.51
CA VAL A 4 -22.37 -21.12 14.22
C VAL A 4 -21.39 -19.94 14.28
N SER A 5 -20.10 -20.21 14.43
CA SER A 5 -19.07 -19.22 14.14
C SER A 5 -18.93 -19.12 12.62
N LEU A 6 -19.42 -18.02 12.06
CA LEU A 6 -19.25 -17.62 10.65
C LEU A 6 -17.91 -16.89 10.45
N GLU A 7 -16.84 -17.31 11.13
CA GLU A 7 -15.51 -16.85 10.74
C GLU A 7 -15.10 -17.62 9.50
N THR A 8 -15.41 -17.07 8.33
CA THR A 8 -14.69 -17.44 7.11
C THR A 8 -13.21 -17.28 7.43
N PRO A 9 -12.39 -18.35 7.37
CA PRO A 9 -10.98 -18.24 7.74
C PRO A 9 -10.35 -17.14 6.89
N THR A 10 -9.90 -16.07 7.55
CA THR A 10 -9.23 -14.98 6.81
C THR A 10 -7.97 -15.53 6.17
N LYS A 11 -7.76 -15.21 4.90
CA LYS A 11 -6.67 -15.78 4.08
C LYS A 11 -5.42 -14.88 4.17
N LYS A 12 -4.20 -15.43 4.08
CA LYS A 12 -3.02 -14.56 3.98
C LYS A 12 -3.06 -13.80 2.67
N TYR A 13 -2.61 -12.53 2.68
CA TYR A 13 -2.60 -11.72 1.46
C TYR A 13 -1.83 -12.39 0.30
N THR A 14 -0.73 -13.09 0.61
CA THR A 14 0.12 -13.80 -0.37
C THR A 14 -0.56 -14.96 -1.09
N ASP A 15 -1.68 -15.45 -0.56
CA ASP A 15 -2.31 -16.68 -1.03
C ASP A 15 -3.45 -16.38 -2.02
N PHE A 16 -3.84 -15.11 -2.16
CA PHE A 16 -4.87 -14.68 -3.12
C PHE A 16 -4.39 -14.82 -4.56
N THR A 17 -5.32 -15.19 -5.43
CA THR A 17 -5.18 -15.14 -6.88
C THR A 17 -5.95 -13.95 -7.46
N LEU A 18 -5.53 -13.45 -8.63
CA LEU A 18 -6.21 -12.30 -9.24
C LEU A 18 -7.69 -12.58 -9.53
N THR A 19 -8.02 -13.82 -9.92
CA THR A 19 -9.41 -14.26 -10.11
C THR A 19 -10.22 -14.19 -8.81
N GLU A 20 -9.67 -14.63 -7.68
CA GLU A 20 -10.35 -14.50 -6.38
C GLU A 20 -10.57 -13.03 -6.01
N VAL A 21 -9.57 -12.19 -6.21
CA VAL A 21 -9.68 -10.73 -5.97
C VAL A 21 -10.72 -10.11 -6.89
N ASN A 22 -10.79 -10.55 -8.14
CA ASN A 22 -11.82 -10.12 -9.08
C ASN A 22 -13.23 -10.49 -8.63
N ASN A 23 -13.42 -11.73 -8.21
CA ASN A 23 -14.71 -12.19 -7.70
C ASN A 23 -15.14 -11.48 -6.40
N LEU A 24 -14.18 -11.00 -5.60
CA LEU A 24 -14.47 -10.29 -4.35
C LEU A 24 -14.85 -8.83 -4.56
N TYR A 25 -14.21 -8.16 -5.52
CA TYR A 25 -14.27 -6.71 -5.65
C TYR A 25 -14.79 -6.22 -7.00
N ASP A 26 -15.09 -7.13 -7.92
CA ASP A 26 -15.63 -6.85 -9.25
C ASP A 26 -14.75 -5.84 -10.03
N ILE A 27 -13.43 -6.05 -9.99
CA ILE A 27 -12.47 -5.11 -10.60
C ILE A 27 -12.47 -5.19 -12.12
N SER A 28 -12.87 -6.31 -12.73
CA SER A 28 -12.90 -6.54 -14.17
C SER A 28 -14.12 -7.37 -14.56
N ASN A 29 -14.62 -7.14 -15.78
CA ASN A 29 -15.77 -7.86 -16.34
C ASN A 29 -15.44 -9.28 -16.83
N LEU A 30 -14.19 -9.73 -16.70
CA LEU A 30 -13.74 -11.05 -17.14
C LEU A 30 -13.71 -12.06 -15.98
N GLU A 31 -14.07 -13.32 -16.22
CA GLU A 31 -14.01 -14.37 -15.20
C GLU A 31 -12.57 -14.68 -14.74
N VAL A 32 -11.59 -14.56 -15.65
CA VAL A 32 -10.17 -14.81 -15.36
C VAL A 32 -9.35 -13.64 -15.90
N PRO A 33 -9.27 -12.52 -15.18
CA PRO A 33 -8.57 -11.35 -15.65
C PRO A 33 -7.04 -11.52 -15.55
N ASP A 34 -6.35 -10.74 -16.37
CA ASP A 34 -4.94 -10.45 -16.22
C ASP A 34 -4.69 -8.96 -15.93
N ILE A 35 -3.45 -8.58 -15.65
CA ILE A 35 -3.09 -7.20 -15.25
C ILE A 35 -3.61 -6.14 -16.25
N PRO A 36 -3.51 -6.33 -17.58
CA PRO A 36 -4.02 -5.34 -18.54
C PRO A 36 -5.54 -5.20 -18.55
N ASP A 37 -6.27 -6.18 -17.99
CA ASP A 37 -7.74 -6.17 -17.93
C ASP A 37 -8.27 -5.43 -16.69
N LEU A 38 -7.37 -4.97 -15.82
CA LEU A 38 -7.70 -4.16 -14.66
C LEU A 38 -7.96 -2.71 -15.09
N PRO A 39 -8.89 -2.02 -14.42
CA PRO A 39 -9.24 -0.66 -14.76
C PRO A 39 -8.02 0.24 -14.53
N PRO A 40 -7.78 1.22 -15.42
CA PRO A 40 -6.77 2.22 -15.17
C PRO A 40 -7.12 3.02 -13.91
N PHE A 41 -6.09 3.55 -13.24
CA PHE A 41 -6.29 4.53 -12.20
C PHE A 41 -6.73 5.86 -12.84
N GLU A 42 -8.03 6.11 -12.83
CA GLU A 42 -8.63 7.35 -13.35
C GLU A 42 -8.98 8.32 -12.22
N GLY A 43 -9.17 9.60 -12.58
CA GLY A 43 -9.64 10.62 -11.63
C GLY A 43 -8.64 11.07 -10.57
N ILE A 44 -7.37 10.69 -10.71
CA ILE A 44 -6.30 11.16 -9.82
C ILE A 44 -5.76 12.49 -10.35
N SER A 45 -5.95 13.56 -9.57
CA SER A 45 -5.31 14.84 -9.86
C SER A 45 -3.80 14.72 -9.66
N THR A 46 -3.02 15.10 -10.67
CA THR A 46 -1.56 15.16 -10.58
C THR A 46 -1.10 16.60 -10.45
N GLU A 47 -0.22 16.87 -9.49
CA GLU A 47 0.46 18.15 -9.41
C GLU A 47 1.83 18.08 -10.09
N ALA A 48 2.24 19.19 -10.71
CA ALA A 48 3.56 19.28 -11.32
C ALA A 48 4.65 19.28 -10.23
N LEU A 49 5.69 18.48 -10.45
CA LEU A 49 6.84 18.41 -9.55
C LEU A 49 7.87 19.52 -9.84
N ASP A 50 7.46 20.78 -9.83
CA ASP A 50 8.27 21.91 -10.32
C ASP A 50 8.85 22.84 -9.24
N SER A 51 8.36 22.75 -8.01
CA SER A 51 8.90 23.47 -6.84
C SER A 51 10.37 23.09 -6.56
N ASP A 52 11.07 23.97 -5.84
CA ASP A 52 12.46 23.71 -5.43
C ASP A 52 12.58 22.49 -4.51
N ILE A 53 11.56 22.23 -3.69
CA ILE A 53 11.49 21.04 -2.83
C ILE A 53 11.41 19.78 -3.70
N HIS A 54 10.59 19.80 -4.75
CA HIS A 54 10.45 18.67 -5.67
C HIS A 54 11.76 18.36 -6.40
N LYS A 55 12.43 19.38 -6.95
CA LYS A 55 13.73 19.23 -7.62
C LYS A 55 14.81 18.71 -6.66
N LYS A 56 14.84 19.23 -5.44
CA LYS A 56 15.78 18.79 -4.40
C LYS A 56 15.53 17.33 -4.01
N SER A 57 14.27 16.92 -3.86
CA SER A 57 13.90 15.53 -3.57
C SER A 57 14.30 14.59 -4.71
N LEU A 58 14.04 14.99 -5.96
CA LEU A 58 14.45 14.22 -7.14
C LEU A 58 15.98 14.06 -7.23
N ASN A 59 16.76 15.12 -7.01
CA ASN A 59 18.22 15.02 -7.04
C ASN A 59 18.75 14.08 -5.95
N ARG A 60 18.20 14.15 -4.73
CA ARG A 60 18.55 13.21 -3.65
C ARG A 60 18.22 11.77 -4.01
N LEU A 61 17.07 11.53 -4.64
CA LEU A 61 16.70 10.21 -5.14
C LEU A 61 17.73 9.70 -6.15
N LEU A 62 18.09 10.52 -7.13
CA LEU A 62 19.05 10.15 -8.17
C LEU A 62 20.42 9.81 -7.57
N ASP A 63 20.92 10.61 -6.63
CA ASP A 63 22.20 10.36 -5.94
C ASP A 63 22.17 9.05 -5.13
N GLU A 64 21.05 8.76 -4.46
CA GLU A 64 20.85 7.53 -3.70
C GLU A 64 20.80 6.30 -4.62
N LEU A 65 20.05 6.38 -5.73
CA LEU A 65 19.94 5.32 -6.72
C LEU A 65 21.28 5.03 -7.40
N ASP A 66 22.02 6.08 -7.80
CA ASP A 66 23.36 5.94 -8.39
C ASP A 66 24.33 5.25 -7.42
N SER A 67 24.30 5.66 -6.15
CA SER A 67 25.12 5.04 -5.10
C SER A 67 24.79 3.57 -4.92
N ARG A 68 23.50 3.19 -4.94
CA ARG A 68 23.06 1.79 -4.82
C ARG A 68 23.46 0.96 -6.04
N ILE A 69 23.33 1.49 -7.25
CA ILE A 69 23.74 0.80 -8.49
C ILE A 69 25.24 0.50 -8.46
N ARG A 70 26.06 1.44 -7.98
CA ARG A 70 27.52 1.24 -7.86
C ARG A 70 27.90 0.28 -6.73
N ALA A 71 27.11 0.20 -5.66
CA ALA A 71 27.43 -0.60 -4.48
C ALA A 71 26.85 -2.03 -4.52
N ILE A 72 25.73 -2.24 -5.21
CA ILE A 72 24.99 -3.51 -5.24
C ILE A 72 25.11 -4.12 -6.64
N PRO A 73 25.85 -5.23 -6.79
CA PRO A 73 26.00 -5.87 -8.10
C PRO A 73 24.66 -6.34 -8.69
N SER A 74 24.48 -6.16 -9.99
CA SER A 74 23.23 -6.53 -10.69
C SER A 74 22.87 -8.01 -10.61
N HIS A 75 23.86 -8.90 -10.46
CA HIS A 75 23.66 -10.33 -10.34
C HIS A 75 23.17 -10.79 -8.96
N THR A 76 23.08 -9.89 -7.97
CA THR A 76 22.51 -10.18 -6.64
C THR A 76 21.06 -9.72 -6.51
N ALA A 77 20.38 -9.44 -7.62
CA ALA A 77 18.99 -9.00 -7.62
C ALA A 77 18.10 -10.07 -6.98
N ASN A 78 17.43 -9.66 -5.91
CA ASN A 78 16.40 -10.40 -5.20
C ASN A 78 15.36 -9.41 -4.62
N GLU A 79 14.28 -9.93 -4.03
CA GLU A 79 13.22 -9.10 -3.43
C GLU A 79 13.75 -8.09 -2.39
N ALA A 80 14.76 -8.45 -1.59
CA ALA A 80 15.36 -7.53 -0.62
C ALA A 80 16.10 -6.36 -1.30
N THR A 81 16.82 -6.62 -2.39
CA THR A 81 17.44 -5.55 -3.17
C THR A 81 16.39 -4.68 -3.87
N CYS A 82 15.33 -5.26 -4.44
CA CYS A 82 14.20 -4.51 -5.01
C CYS A 82 13.55 -3.62 -3.95
N SER A 83 13.37 -4.14 -2.74
CA SER A 83 12.80 -3.42 -1.60
C SER A 83 13.66 -2.22 -1.22
N ALA A 84 14.99 -2.37 -1.23
CA ALA A 84 15.91 -1.27 -0.99
C ALA A 84 15.79 -0.12 -2.04
N TYR A 85 15.58 -0.46 -3.31
CA TYR A 85 15.31 0.53 -4.36
C TYR A 85 13.95 1.21 -4.15
N VAL A 86 12.88 0.44 -3.95
CA VAL A 86 11.52 0.96 -3.69
C VAL A 86 11.51 1.88 -2.47
N CYS A 87 12.21 1.51 -1.39
CA CYS A 87 12.33 2.32 -0.19
C CYS A 87 12.95 3.70 -0.46
N SER A 88 13.89 3.79 -1.41
CA SER A 88 14.51 5.06 -1.81
C SER A 88 13.46 5.99 -2.44
N PHE A 89 12.64 5.48 -3.36
CA PHE A 89 11.53 6.25 -3.95
C PHE A 89 10.53 6.71 -2.89
N LEU A 90 10.08 5.78 -2.04
CA LEU A 90 9.08 6.09 -1.01
C LEU A 90 9.60 7.10 0.01
N THR A 91 10.87 7.00 0.40
CA THR A 91 11.50 7.93 1.35
C THR A 91 11.51 9.34 0.79
N GLN A 92 11.96 9.53 -0.46
CA GLN A 92 11.99 10.86 -1.07
C GLN A 92 10.58 11.41 -1.33
N ALA A 93 9.62 10.56 -1.68
CA ALA A 93 8.22 10.95 -1.82
C ALA A 93 7.60 11.42 -0.49
N VAL A 94 7.84 10.69 0.60
CA VAL A 94 7.36 11.06 1.95
C VAL A 94 8.02 12.35 2.45
N LEU A 95 9.31 12.55 2.18
CA LEU A 95 10.04 13.77 2.56
C LEU A 95 9.55 15.04 1.87
N ILE A 96 8.81 14.95 0.75
CA ILE A 96 8.13 16.14 0.18
C ILE A 96 7.07 16.67 1.16
N PHE A 97 6.48 15.78 1.96
CA PHE A 97 5.46 16.09 2.96
C PHE A 97 6.02 15.93 4.39
N GLU A 98 7.27 16.34 4.59
CA GLU A 98 7.96 16.24 5.88
C GLU A 98 7.11 16.83 7.02
N GLY A 99 7.02 16.08 8.13
CA GLY A 99 6.20 16.43 9.29
C GLY A 99 4.70 16.10 9.15
N ILE A 100 4.24 15.72 7.96
CA ILE A 100 2.85 15.31 7.71
C ILE A 100 2.79 13.80 7.47
N LEU A 101 3.67 13.28 6.60
CA LEU A 101 3.72 11.88 6.22
C LEU A 101 4.90 11.15 6.86
N THR A 102 4.71 9.86 7.08
CA THR A 102 5.72 8.92 7.57
C THR A 102 5.68 7.64 6.76
N LEU A 103 6.82 6.96 6.67
CA LEU A 103 6.95 5.67 6.01
C LEU A 103 7.17 4.60 7.08
N SER A 104 6.28 3.61 7.14
CA SER A 104 6.31 2.53 8.12
C SER A 104 6.54 1.19 7.41
N PRO A 105 7.68 0.50 7.62
CA PRO A 105 7.92 -0.82 7.05
C PRO A 105 7.15 -1.91 7.81
N GLU A 106 6.86 -3.02 7.15
CA GLU A 106 6.30 -4.25 7.75
C GLU A 106 5.01 -4.06 8.57
N ARG A 107 4.18 -3.08 8.18
CA ARG A 107 2.96 -2.74 8.90
C ARG A 107 1.96 -3.90 8.82
N ALA A 108 1.56 -4.45 9.96
CA ALA A 108 0.51 -5.47 10.02
C ALA A 108 -0.87 -4.86 9.69
N LEU A 109 -1.57 -5.47 8.75
CA LEU A 109 -2.95 -5.16 8.38
C LEU A 109 -3.83 -6.40 8.53
N HIS A 110 -5.07 -6.15 8.93
CA HIS A 110 -6.10 -7.17 9.05
C HIS A 110 -7.40 -6.63 8.48
N GLY A 111 -7.78 -7.13 7.31
CA GLY A 111 -9.03 -6.82 6.64
C GLY A 111 -10.09 -7.89 6.89
N LYS A 112 -11.25 -7.69 6.29
CA LYS A 112 -12.36 -8.65 6.34
C LYS A 112 -12.00 -9.97 5.66
N HIS A 113 -11.28 -9.90 4.55
CA HIS A 113 -11.00 -11.06 3.69
C HIS A 113 -9.59 -11.63 3.89
N GLY A 114 -8.62 -10.79 4.27
CA GLY A 114 -7.26 -11.25 4.45
C GLY A 114 -6.45 -10.52 5.50
N HIS A 115 -5.28 -11.08 5.79
CA HIS A 115 -4.37 -10.59 6.81
C HIS A 115 -2.91 -10.78 6.42
N GLY A 116 -2.03 -9.99 7.02
CA GLY A 116 -0.59 -10.06 6.80
C GLY A 116 0.08 -8.71 7.00
N LYS A 117 1.38 -8.66 6.72
CA LYS A 117 2.13 -7.40 6.69
C LYS A 117 2.13 -6.85 5.26
N VAL A 118 2.24 -5.54 5.12
CA VAL A 118 2.68 -4.88 3.89
C VAL A 118 4.18 -4.62 3.98
N ASP A 119 4.88 -4.53 2.86
CA ASP A 119 6.31 -4.17 2.89
C ASP A 119 6.49 -2.74 3.38
N TYR A 120 5.66 -1.82 2.87
CA TYR A 120 5.63 -0.43 3.30
C TYR A 120 4.21 0.11 3.38
N SER A 121 3.96 0.97 4.37
CA SER A 121 2.78 1.82 4.43
C SER A 121 3.17 3.28 4.56
N THR A 122 2.54 4.14 3.77
CA THR A 122 2.61 5.59 3.95
C THR A 122 1.49 6.03 4.88
N GLU A 123 1.84 6.69 5.97
CA GLU A 123 0.93 7.01 7.07
C GLU A 123 0.96 8.51 7.40
N ALA A 124 -0.18 9.08 7.74
CA ALA A 124 -0.31 10.42 8.30
C ALA A 124 -0.75 10.35 9.76
N SER A 125 -0.25 11.25 10.60
CA SER A 125 -0.72 11.40 11.99
C SER A 125 -1.62 12.62 12.10
N ALA A 126 -2.88 12.42 12.47
CA ALA A 126 -3.86 13.48 12.68
C ALA A 126 -4.72 13.14 13.91
N GLY A 127 -4.97 14.11 14.78
CA GLY A 127 -5.81 13.90 15.98
C GLY A 127 -5.29 12.82 16.94
N GLY A 128 -3.97 12.61 17.03
CA GLY A 128 -3.38 11.54 17.85
C GLY A 128 -3.50 10.13 17.25
N MET A 129 -4.04 10.00 16.04
CA MET A 129 -4.21 8.73 15.34
C MET A 129 -3.38 8.65 14.07
N THR A 130 -2.90 7.44 13.79
CA THR A 130 -2.16 7.11 12.56
C THR A 130 -3.13 6.58 11.49
N HIS A 131 -3.18 7.23 10.33
CA HIS A 131 -3.99 6.83 9.19
C HIS A 131 -3.11 6.32 8.06
N THR A 132 -3.35 5.09 7.61
CA THR A 132 -2.72 4.55 6.40
C THR A 132 -3.34 5.20 5.17
N LEU A 133 -2.50 5.87 4.38
CA LEU A 133 -2.89 6.55 3.14
C LEU A 133 -2.49 5.74 1.91
N GLY A 134 -1.42 4.96 2.00
CA GLY A 134 -0.94 4.10 0.93
C GLY A 134 -0.28 2.84 1.50
N VAL A 135 -0.30 1.79 0.68
CA VAL A 135 0.41 0.53 0.92
C VAL A 135 1.22 0.18 -0.32
N THR A 136 2.36 -0.46 -0.12
CA THR A 136 3.25 -0.88 -1.19
C THR A 136 3.71 -2.30 -0.93
N GLU A 137 3.57 -3.13 -1.96
CA GLU A 137 4.07 -4.49 -2.01
C GLU A 137 5.21 -4.54 -3.04
N VAL A 138 6.33 -5.15 -2.66
CA VAL A 138 7.51 -5.32 -3.48
C VAL A 138 7.53 -6.73 -4.04
N LYS A 139 7.80 -6.86 -5.33
CA LYS A 139 8.05 -8.13 -6.00
C LYS A 139 9.24 -7.98 -6.95
N GLN A 140 10.05 -9.02 -7.04
CA GLN A 140 11.15 -9.08 -8.00
C GLN A 140 10.62 -9.38 -9.42
N ASP A 141 9.87 -10.48 -9.57
CA ASP A 141 9.48 -11.01 -10.88
C ASP A 141 7.96 -11.19 -11.04
N ASP A 142 7.27 -11.67 -9.99
CA ASP A 142 5.83 -11.97 -10.04
C ASP A 142 4.98 -10.71 -9.75
N PHE A 143 4.96 -9.80 -10.72
CA PHE A 143 4.19 -8.56 -10.61
C PHE A 143 2.68 -8.82 -10.48
N LYS A 144 2.15 -9.87 -11.13
CA LYS A 144 0.73 -10.25 -11.02
C LYS A 144 0.36 -10.60 -9.59
N LYS A 145 1.19 -11.39 -8.91
CA LYS A 145 1.01 -11.69 -7.49
C LYS A 145 1.13 -10.45 -6.62
N GLY A 146 2.09 -9.56 -6.92
CA GLY A 146 2.23 -8.27 -6.24
C GLY A 146 0.97 -7.42 -6.33
N VAL A 147 0.43 -7.21 -7.54
CA VAL A 147 -0.82 -6.47 -7.77
C VAL A 147 -1.99 -7.13 -7.03
N THR A 148 -2.13 -8.45 -7.15
CA THR A 148 -3.19 -9.22 -6.48
C THR A 148 -3.16 -9.00 -4.97
N GLN A 149 -1.99 -9.14 -4.37
CA GLN A 149 -1.77 -8.96 -2.94
C GLN A 149 -2.09 -7.51 -2.51
N ASN A 150 -1.60 -6.54 -3.28
CA ASN A 150 -1.76 -5.12 -2.98
C ASN A 150 -3.23 -4.67 -3.06
N CYS A 151 -4.04 -5.22 -3.97
CA CYS A 151 -5.48 -4.93 -4.04
C CYS A 151 -6.22 -5.27 -2.72
N VAL A 152 -5.96 -6.45 -2.14
CA VAL A 152 -6.60 -6.87 -0.88
C VAL A 152 -6.06 -6.06 0.31
N GLN A 153 -4.77 -5.73 0.31
CA GLN A 153 -4.15 -4.86 1.32
C GLN A 153 -4.75 -3.44 1.28
N LEU A 154 -4.98 -2.87 0.08
CA LEU A 154 -5.62 -1.56 -0.11
C LEU A 154 -7.04 -1.54 0.44
N GLU A 155 -7.86 -2.56 0.15
CA GLU A 155 -9.22 -2.65 0.72
C GLU A 155 -9.17 -2.75 2.24
N SER A 156 -8.27 -3.56 2.78
CA SER A 156 -8.07 -3.70 4.23
C SER A 156 -7.73 -2.37 4.89
N ALA A 157 -6.78 -1.62 4.32
CA ALA A 157 -6.38 -0.30 4.80
C ALA A 157 -7.55 0.70 4.75
N LEU A 158 -8.32 0.70 3.66
CA LEU A 158 -9.49 1.58 3.49
C LEU A 158 -10.59 1.27 4.50
N THR A 159 -10.90 -0.01 4.74
CA THR A 159 -11.93 -0.43 5.68
C THR A 159 -11.55 -0.09 7.12
N ILE A 160 -10.28 -0.27 7.51
CA ILE A 160 -9.78 0.18 8.83
C ILE A 160 -9.94 1.69 8.98
N ARG A 161 -9.55 2.46 7.96
CA ARG A 161 -9.70 3.93 7.96
C ARG A 161 -11.16 4.36 8.11
N LYS A 162 -12.09 3.76 7.37
CA LYS A 162 -13.53 4.05 7.46
C LYS A 162 -14.10 3.75 8.85
N LYS A 163 -13.69 2.63 9.46
CA LYS A 163 -14.13 2.27 10.82
C LYS A 163 -13.64 3.26 11.87
N ARG A 164 -12.42 3.79 11.72
CA ARG A 164 -11.88 4.82 12.63
C ARG A 164 -12.64 6.14 12.49
N LYS A 165 -12.81 6.63 11.26
CA LYS A 165 -13.56 7.86 11.01
C LYS A 165 -14.97 7.84 11.66
N ARG A 166 -15.68 6.71 11.57
CA ARG A 166 -16.99 6.57 12.22
C ARG A 166 -16.92 6.68 13.75
N LYS A 167 -15.86 6.15 14.38
CA LYS A 167 -15.68 6.30 15.83
C LYS A 167 -15.43 7.75 16.21
N ASP A 168 -14.61 8.45 15.42
CA ASP A 168 -14.32 9.86 15.65
C ASP A 168 -15.62 10.69 15.54
N ASP A 169 -16.43 10.42 14.49
CA ASP A 169 -17.73 11.07 14.29
C ASP A 169 -18.74 10.71 15.42
N ASP A 170 -18.69 9.50 15.99
CA ASP A 170 -19.58 9.07 17.08
C ASP A 170 -19.14 9.64 18.46
N GLU A 171 -17.83 9.75 18.72
CA GLU A 171 -17.27 10.32 19.96
C GLU A 171 -17.47 11.85 20.03
N GLU A 172 -17.49 12.56 18.90
CA GLU A 172 -17.83 13.99 18.84
C GLU A 172 -19.32 14.28 19.15
N VAL A 173 -20.21 13.29 19.05
CA VAL A 173 -21.67 13.46 19.27
C VAL A 173 -22.09 13.14 20.70
N GLU A 174 -21.27 12.45 21.49
CA GLU A 174 -21.57 12.11 22.90
C GLU A 174 -21.14 13.20 23.91
N GLU A 175 -20.58 14.32 23.45
CA GLU A 175 -20.30 15.51 24.27
C GLU A 175 -21.42 16.57 24.14
N ASP A 176 -22.62 16.31 24.66
CA ASP A 176 -23.67 17.32 24.92
C ASP A 176 -24.64 16.91 26.06
#